data_AF-A0A4U3MGE5-F1
#
_entry.id   AF-A0A4U3MGE5-F1
#
_cell.length_a   1.000
_cell.length_b   1.000
_cell.length_c   1.000
_cell.angle_alpha   90.00
_cell.angle_beta   90.00
_cell.angle_gamma   90.00
#
_symmetry.space_group_name_H-M   'P 1'
#
loop_
_entity.id
_entity.type
_entity.pdbx_description
1 polymer ?
#
loop_
_entity_poly.entity_id
_entity_poly.type
_entity_poly.pdbx_seq_one_letter_code
_entity_poly.pdbx_strand_id
1 'polypeptide(L)'
;MRWIGWLAAAVLLLGGLVVAFYHNPYGWDGHSELTCGGAFSFPAAYSGELNPACPGRLWEMRFGSVALIVAGASIAWVTRILGNRGAPPAGRL
;
A
#
# COMPACT_ATOMS: atom_id res chain seq x y z
N MET A 1 -9.52 5.30 -21.94
CA MET A 1 -9.13 4.11 -21.15
C MET A 1 -7.84 4.29 -20.33
N ARG A 2 -6.78 4.98 -20.82
CA ARG A 2 -5.53 5.21 -20.03
C ARG A 2 -5.75 5.82 -18.65
N TRP A 3 -6.66 6.79 -18.52
CA TRP A 3 -6.96 7.45 -17.24
C TRP A 3 -7.45 6.48 -16.15
N ILE A 4 -8.21 5.45 -16.52
CA ILE A 4 -8.72 4.44 -15.58
C ILE A 4 -7.57 3.58 -15.04
N GLY A 5 -6.61 3.19 -15.89
CA GLY A 5 -5.42 2.45 -15.47
C GLY A 5 -4.53 3.25 -14.51
N TRP A 6 -4.37 4.54 -14.77
CA TRP A 6 -3.64 5.44 -13.86
C TRP A 6 -4.35 5.65 -12.53
N LEU A 7 -5.68 5.80 -12.54
CA LEU A 7 -6.47 5.89 -11.31
C LEU A 7 -6.37 4.60 -10.48
N ALA A 8 -6.51 3.43 -11.12
CA ALA A 8 -6.37 2.14 -10.43
C ALA A 8 -4.97 1.97 -9.81
N ALA A 9 -3.92 2.34 -10.54
CA ALA A 9 -2.56 2.32 -10.02
C ALA A 9 -2.38 3.26 -8.82
N ALA A 10 -2.90 4.48 -8.90
CA ALA A 10 -2.84 5.45 -7.82
C ALA A 10 -3.57 4.95 -6.57
N VAL A 11 -4.77 4.38 -6.71
CA VAL A 11 -5.54 3.81 -5.59
C VAL A 11 -4.78 2.68 -4.91
N LEU A 12 -4.16 1.77 -5.68
CA LEU A 12 -3.40 0.66 -5.10
C LEU A 12 -2.12 1.12 -4.40
N LEU A 13 -1.39 2.08 -4.98
CA LEU A 13 -0.19 2.67 -4.37
C LEU A 13 -0.54 3.41 -3.07
N LEU A 14 -1.57 4.25 -3.10
CA LEU A 14 -2.04 4.98 -1.92
C LEU A 14 -2.60 4.04 -0.86
N GLY A 15 -3.38 3.03 -1.26
CA GLY A 15 -3.89 1.99 -0.36
C GLY A 15 -2.76 1.22 0.32
N GLY A 16 -1.72 0.84 -0.44
CA GLY A 16 -0.54 0.19 0.11
C GLY A 16 0.24 1.06 1.10
N LEU A 17 0.38 2.36 0.82
CA LEU A 17 0.97 3.34 1.74
C LEU A 17 0.13 3.55 3.00
N VAL A 18 -1.19 3.60 2.86
CA VAL A 18 -2.09 3.70 4.01
C VAL A 18 -1.93 2.45 4.89
N VAL A 19 -1.94 1.25 4.33
CA VAL A 19 -1.70 0.02 5.10
C VAL A 19 -0.29 -0.02 5.70
N ALA A 20 0.69 0.60 5.06
CA ALA A 20 2.06 0.68 5.56
C ALA A 20 2.18 1.49 6.87
N PHE A 21 1.48 2.62 6.94
CA PHE A 21 1.71 3.66 7.96
C PHE A 21 0.51 3.94 8.86
N TYR A 22 -0.70 3.49 8.49
CA TYR A 22 -1.87 3.63 9.32
C TYR A 22 -1.75 2.70 10.53
N HIS A 23 -1.90 3.29 11.72
CA HIS A 23 -1.79 2.55 12.96
C HIS A 23 -3.05 1.70 13.11
N ASN A 24 -2.89 0.39 13.20
CA ASN A 24 -4.03 -0.51 13.36
C ASN A 24 -4.43 -0.54 14.84
N PRO A 25 -5.60 0.01 15.23
CA PRO A 25 -6.09 -0.12 16.59
C PRO A 25 -6.36 -1.60 16.88
N TYR A 26 -5.74 -2.13 17.95
CA TYR A 26 -6.03 -3.47 18.40
C TYR A 26 -7.22 -3.40 19.38
N GLY A 27 -8.41 -3.76 18.90
CA GLY A 27 -9.63 -3.84 19.70
C GLY A 27 -10.84 -3.20 19.01
N TRP A 28 -12.01 -3.80 19.18
CA TRP A 28 -13.33 -3.20 18.94
C TRP A 28 -13.84 -2.46 20.19
N ASP A 29 -13.01 -2.38 21.22
CA ASP A 29 -13.40 -2.22 22.61
C ASP A 29 -13.33 -0.76 23.10
N GLY A 30 -12.89 0.18 22.25
CA GLY A 30 -12.77 1.60 22.61
C GLY A 30 -11.67 1.92 23.64
N HIS A 31 -10.94 0.93 24.14
CA HIS A 31 -9.78 1.13 25.01
C HIS A 31 -8.53 1.45 24.19
N SER A 32 -8.32 2.75 24.00
CA SER A 32 -7.08 3.40 23.56
C SER A 32 -5.90 2.94 24.40
N GLU A 33 -4.90 2.27 23.81
CA GLU A 33 -3.45 2.39 24.11
C GLU A 33 -2.61 1.19 23.59
N LEU A 34 -3.21 0.05 23.25
CA LEU A 34 -2.48 -1.11 22.73
C LEU A 34 -2.51 -1.15 21.19
N THR A 35 -1.92 -0.16 20.52
CA THR A 35 -1.76 -0.22 19.06
C THR A 35 -0.62 -1.18 18.72
N CYS A 36 -0.80 -2.15 17.80
CA CYS A 36 0.34 -2.94 17.27
C CYS A 36 1.26 -2.10 16.36
N GLY A 37 0.99 -0.80 16.17
CA GLY A 37 1.71 0.09 15.26
C GLY A 37 1.23 0.00 13.81
N GLY A 38 1.97 0.62 12.91
CA GLY A 38 1.86 0.43 11.46
C GLY A 38 2.85 -0.62 10.94
N ALA A 39 2.61 -1.17 9.75
CA ALA A 39 3.48 -2.19 9.16
C ALA A 39 4.98 -1.77 9.13
N PHE A 40 5.25 -0.48 8.94
CA PHE A 40 6.59 0.13 8.89
C PHE A 40 6.75 1.35 9.81
N SER A 41 5.99 1.48 10.90
CA SER A 41 6.08 2.65 11.80
C SER A 41 7.35 2.62 12.67
N PHE A 42 8.03 3.77 12.81
CA PHE A 42 9.18 3.98 13.70
C PHE A 42 8.96 5.24 14.57
N PRO A 43 9.14 5.18 15.91
CA PRO A 43 9.47 3.99 16.71
C PRO A 43 8.34 2.97 16.68
N ALA A 44 8.67 1.69 16.85
CA ALA A 44 7.66 0.66 16.92
C ALA A 44 6.76 0.93 18.13
N ALA A 45 5.46 1.13 17.92
CA ALA A 45 4.48 1.27 19.01
C ALA A 45 4.24 -0.04 19.79
N TYR A 46 5.12 -1.02 19.60
CA TYR A 46 5.01 -2.38 20.10
C TYR A 46 5.85 -2.55 21.37
N SER A 47 5.20 -2.85 22.50
CA SER A 47 5.84 -3.54 23.62
C SER A 47 5.59 -5.04 23.43
N GLY A 48 6.60 -5.75 22.96
CA GLY A 48 6.45 -7.17 22.64
C GLY A 48 6.24 -8.12 23.80
N GLU A 49 6.32 -7.58 24.99
CA GLU A 49 6.02 -8.25 26.24
C GLU A 49 4.51 -8.27 26.54
N LEU A 50 3.70 -7.40 25.92
CA LEU A 50 2.27 -7.25 26.24
C LEU A 50 1.31 -7.97 25.28
N ASN A 51 1.72 -8.34 24.05
CA ASN A 51 0.82 -9.04 23.12
C ASN A 51 1.54 -9.94 22.09
N PRO A 52 1.57 -11.28 22.28
CA PRO A 52 2.29 -12.22 21.41
C PRO A 52 1.67 -12.37 20.00
N ALA A 53 0.47 -11.84 19.74
CA ALA A 53 -0.18 -11.93 18.43
C ALA A 53 0.18 -10.77 17.47
N CYS A 54 0.75 -9.67 17.96
CA CYS A 54 1.12 -8.53 17.11
C CYS A 54 2.18 -8.85 16.02
N PRO A 55 3.20 -9.69 16.24
CA PRO A 55 4.20 -10.01 15.20
C PRO A 55 3.58 -10.64 13.94
N GLY A 56 2.65 -11.57 14.10
CA GLY A 56 1.95 -12.21 12.98
C GLY A 56 1.08 -11.21 12.21
N ARG A 57 0.33 -10.37 12.94
CA ARG A 57 -0.54 -9.35 12.33
C ARG A 57 0.27 -8.26 11.61
N LEU A 58 1.41 -7.85 12.16
CA LEU A 58 2.34 -6.93 11.50
C LEU A 58 2.93 -7.53 10.22
N TRP A 59 3.23 -8.83 10.23
CA TRP A 59 3.69 -9.55 9.04
C TRP A 59 2.62 -9.51 7.94
N GLU A 60 1.37 -9.83 8.26
CA GLU A 60 0.25 -9.75 7.31
C GLU A 60 0.07 -8.34 6.74
N MET A 61 0.15 -7.30 7.57
CA MET A 61 0.06 -5.90 7.10
C MET A 61 1.22 -5.51 6.19
N ARG A 62 2.45 -5.96 6.49
CA ARG A 62 3.62 -5.75 5.62
C ARG A 62 3.41 -6.42 4.26
N PHE A 63 2.98 -7.68 4.25
CA PHE A 63 2.71 -8.41 3.00
C PHE A 63 1.59 -7.76 2.19
N GLY A 64 0.48 -7.40 2.84
CA GLY A 64 -0.64 -6.71 2.18
C GLY A 64 -0.23 -5.37 1.58
N SER A 65 0.51 -4.56 2.34
CA SER A 65 1.05 -3.28 1.87
C SER A 65 1.96 -3.45 0.65
N VAL A 66 2.93 -4.36 0.72
CA VAL A 66 3.86 -4.63 -0.39
C VAL A 66 3.10 -5.14 -1.61
N ALA A 67 2.15 -6.06 -1.43
CA ALA A 67 1.34 -6.59 -2.53
C ALA A 67 0.55 -5.49 -3.25
N LEU A 68 -0.07 -4.57 -2.50
CA LEU A 68 -0.78 -3.42 -3.06
C LEU A 68 0.15 -2.47 -3.82
N ILE A 69 1.32 -2.17 -3.25
CA ILE A 69 2.32 -1.30 -3.90
C ILE A 69 2.83 -1.93 -5.20
N VAL A 70 3.18 -3.23 -5.18
CA VAL A 70 3.66 -3.96 -6.35
C VAL A 70 2.57 -4.02 -7.42
N ALA A 71 1.33 -4.35 -7.05
CA ALA A 71 0.22 -4.37 -8.00
C ALA A 71 -0.03 -3.00 -8.64
N GLY A 72 -0.02 -1.93 -7.84
CA GLY A 72 -0.15 -0.55 -8.34
C GLY A 72 0.98 -0.16 -9.29
N ALA A 73 2.22 -0.48 -8.95
CA ALA A 73 3.39 -0.24 -9.79
C ALA A 73 3.32 -1.00 -11.12
N SER A 74 2.90 -2.28 -11.10
CA SER A 74 2.70 -3.09 -12.31
C SER A 74 1.64 -2.48 -13.23
N ILE A 75 0.50 -2.04 -12.69
CA ILE A 75 -0.56 -1.41 -13.49
C ILE A 75 -0.08 -0.08 -14.07
N ALA A 76 0.64 0.74 -13.31
CA ALA A 76 1.22 2.00 -13.81
C ALA A 76 2.19 1.73 -14.97
N TRP A 77 3.05 0.72 -14.84
CA TRP A 77 4.02 0.33 -15.87
C TRP A 77 3.34 -0.16 -17.16
N VAL A 78 2.36 -1.06 -17.05
CA VAL A 78 1.58 -1.54 -18.21
C VAL A 78 0.83 -0.39 -18.89
N THR A 79 0.18 0.47 -18.10
CA THR A 79 -0.56 1.63 -18.62
C THR A 79 0.36 2.62 -19.33
N ARG A 80 1.60 2.80 -18.86
CA ARG A 80 2.63 3.60 -19.51
C ARG A 80 3.05 2.99 -20.86
N ILE A 81 3.33 1.69 -20.91
CA ILE A 81 3.77 1.00 -22.14
C ILE A 81 2.69 1.06 -23.22
N LEU A 82 1.45 0.68 -22.88
CA LEU A 82 0.32 0.72 -23.81
C LEU A 82 0.09 2.15 -24.31
N GLY A 83 0.33 3.11 -23.44
CA GLY A 83 0.23 4.52 -23.75
C GLY A 83 1.26 5.05 -24.75
N ASN A 84 2.49 4.55 -24.70
CA ASN A 84 3.55 4.96 -25.62
C ASN A 84 3.40 4.31 -27.01
N ARG A 85 2.73 3.15 -27.08
CA ARG A 85 2.46 2.44 -28.34
C ARG A 85 1.38 3.11 -29.20
N GLY A 86 0.56 3.98 -28.63
CA GLY A 86 -0.53 4.69 -29.34
C GLY A 86 -0.21 6.13 -29.75
N ALA A 87 1.00 6.63 -29.49
CA ALA A 87 1.41 7.96 -29.93
C ALA A 87 1.85 7.89 -31.41
N PRO A 88 1.20 8.60 -32.35
CA PRO A 88 1.71 8.68 -33.71
C PRO A 88 3.12 9.28 -33.68
N PRO A 89 4.04 8.82 -34.56
CA PRO A 89 5.38 9.39 -34.62
C PRO A 89 5.24 10.89 -34.88
N ALA A 90 5.79 11.69 -33.96
CA ALA A 90 5.93 13.13 -34.14
C ALA A 90 6.93 13.36 -35.28
N GLY A 91 6.42 13.46 -36.51
CA GLY A 91 7.25 13.69 -37.68
C GLY A 91 6.61 13.18 -38.97
N ARG A 92 5.76 14.02 -39.56
CA ARG A 92 5.60 14.21 -41.01
C ARG A 92 4.59 15.35 -41.24
N LEU A 93 5.12 16.57 -41.25
CA LEU A 93 4.64 17.65 -42.11
C LEU A 93 5.78 17.96 -43.07
#